data_AF-A0A258C834-F1
#
_entry.id   AF-A0A258C834-F1
#
_cell.length_a   1.000
_cell.length_b   1.000
_cell.length_c   1.000
_cell.angle_alpha   90.00
_cell.angle_beta   90.00
_cell.angle_gamma   90.00
#
_symmetry.space_group_name_H-M   'P 1'
#
loop_
_entity.id
_entity.type
_entity.pdbx_description
1 polymer ?
#
loop_
_entity_poly.entity_id
_entity_poly.type
_entity_poly.pdbx_seq_one_letter_code
_entity_poly.pdbx_strand_id
1 'polypeptide(L)' 'EAFYQSYQAVYPLHEGYQQRKSLYNLYHVLNHANQFRGSYLLQAQELIKQLFH' A
#
# COMPACT_ATOMS: atom_id res chain seq x y z
N GLU A 1 3.85 -15.83 6.37
CA GLU A 1 5.07 -15.36 7.06
C GLU A 1 6.35 -15.81 6.37
N ALA A 2 6.48 -17.10 6.04
CA ALA A 2 7.64 -17.67 5.33
C ALA A 2 8.08 -16.91 4.06
N PHE A 3 7.13 -16.40 3.25
CA PHE A 3 7.42 -15.59 2.07
C PHE A 3 8.23 -14.33 2.41
N TYR A 4 7.71 -13.51 3.33
CA TYR A 4 8.35 -12.24 3.72
C TYR A 4 9.70 -12.49 4.41
N GLN A 5 9.80 -13.53 5.23
CA GLN A 5 11.05 -13.90 5.89
C GLN A 5 12.12 -14.33 4.88
N SER A 6 11.77 -15.20 3.93
CA SER A 6 12.70 -15.67 2.90
C SER A 6 13.14 -14.55 1.96
N TYR A 7 12.21 -13.66 1.58
CA TYR A 7 12.53 -12.47 0.79
C TYR A 7 13.50 -11.56 1.55
N GLN A 8 13.21 -11.23 2.81
CA GLN A 8 14.06 -10.37 3.63
C GLN A 8 15.48 -10.94 3.84
N ALA A 9 15.62 -12.28 3.88
CA ALA A 9 16.92 -12.93 4.05
C ALA A 9 17.83 -12.83 2.81
N VAL A 10 17.25 -12.80 1.61
CA VAL A 10 18.02 -12.77 0.34
C VAL A 10 18.12 -11.34 -0.22
N TYR A 11 17.05 -10.55 -0.08
CA TYR A 11 17.00 -9.16 -0.53
C TYR A 11 16.32 -8.29 0.55
N PRO A 12 17.11 -7.80 1.52
CA PRO A 12 16.60 -6.99 2.61
C PRO A 12 15.87 -5.75 2.09
N LEU A 13 14.67 -5.51 2.61
CA LEU A 13 13.93 -4.30 2.30
C LEU A 13 14.72 -3.07 2.75
N HIS A 14 14.84 -2.11 1.85
CA HIS A 14 15.48 -0.83 2.16
C HIS A 14 14.69 -0.07 3.24
N GLU A 15 15.43 0.75 3.99
CA GLU A 15 14.88 1.69 4.97
C GLU A 15 13.71 2.49 4.38
N GLY A 16 12.70 2.76 5.20
CA GLY A 16 11.49 3.46 4.79
C GLY A 16 10.47 2.61 4.04
N TYR A 17 10.69 1.30 3.88
CA TYR A 17 9.74 0.41 3.22
C TYR A 17 8.35 0.44 3.87
N GLN A 18 8.27 0.50 5.20
CA GLN A 18 6.98 0.49 5.90
C GLN A 18 6.12 1.70 5.50
N GLN A 19 6.73 2.88 5.35
CA GLN A 19 6.06 4.08 4.86
C GLN A 19 5.69 3.94 3.37
N ARG A 20 6.61 3.46 2.53
CA ARG A 20 6.36 3.27 1.10
C ARG A 20 5.32 2.20 0.80
N LYS A 21 5.15 1.18 1.64
CA LYS A 21 4.16 0.11 1.47
C LYS A 21 2.75 0.68 1.33
N SER A 22 2.38 1.62 2.19
CA SER A 22 1.07 2.29 2.14
C SER A 22 0.93 3.13 0.86
N LEU A 23 1.99 3.81 0.44
CA LEU A 23 2.02 4.54 -0.84
C LEU A 23 1.86 3.61 -2.06
N TYR A 24 2.54 2.45 -2.08
CA TYR A 24 2.40 1.46 -3.15
C TYR A 24 0.98 0.90 -3.22
N ASN A 25 0.37 0.65 -2.06
CA ASN A 25 -1.01 0.16 -1.98
C ASN A 25 -2.03 1.21 -2.46
N LEU A 26 -1.76 2.51 -2.27
CA LEU A 26 -2.67 3.58 -2.70
C LEU A 26 -2.98 3.49 -4.20
N TYR A 27 -1.99 3.18 -5.04
CA TYR A 27 -2.22 2.97 -6.48
C TYR A 27 -3.30 1.91 -6.75
N HIS A 28 -3.20 0.75 -6.08
CA HIS A 28 -4.16 -0.35 -6.28
C HIS A 28 -5.55 0.02 -5.80
N VAL A 29 -5.66 0.71 -4.65
CA VAL A 29 -6.95 1.15 -4.12
C VAL A 29 -7.58 2.19 -5.05
N LEU A 30 -6.80 3.13 -5.60
CA LEU A 30 -7.28 4.08 -6.60
C LEU A 30 -7.75 3.38 -7.89
N ASN A 31 -7.00 2.38 -8.37
CA ASN A 31 -7.42 1.60 -9.52
C ASN A 31 -8.73 0.86 -9.25
N HIS A 32 -8.88 0.24 -8.08
CA HIS A 32 -10.14 -0.40 -7.68
C HIS A 32 -11.28 0.61 -7.51
N ALA A 33 -11.01 1.80 -6.98
CA ALA A 33 -12.00 2.86 -6.89
C ALA A 33 -12.48 3.32 -8.28
N ASN A 34 -11.58 3.37 -9.26
CA ASN A 34 -11.92 3.70 -10.64
C ASN A 34 -12.77 2.61 -11.31
N GLN A 35 -12.39 1.34 -11.15
CA GLN A 35 -13.06 0.21 -11.80
C GLN A 35 -14.38 -0.20 -11.12
N PHE A 36 -14.44 -0.13 -9.79
CA PHE A 36 -15.51 -0.74 -8.98
C PHE A 36 -16.27 0.26 -8.11
N ARG A 37 -15.76 1.48 -7.91
CA ARG A 37 -16.37 2.53 -7.08
C ARG A 37 -16.65 2.01 -5.65
N GLY A 38 -17.67 2.57 -4.98
CA GLY A 38 -18.13 2.10 -3.68
C GLY A 38 -17.11 2.30 -2.56
N SER A 39 -16.93 1.28 -1.72
CA SER A 39 -16.06 1.34 -0.54
C SER A 39 -14.60 1.67 -0.86
N TYR A 40 -14.12 1.36 -2.07
CA TYR A 40 -12.77 1.71 -2.52
C TYR A 40 -12.55 3.23 -2.61
N LEU A 41 -13.60 4.03 -2.86
CA LEU A 41 -13.49 5.50 -2.84
C LEU A 41 -13.20 6.02 -1.43
N LEU A 42 -13.91 5.51 -0.43
CA LEU A 42 -13.68 5.86 0.98
C LEU A 42 -12.29 5.39 1.42
N GLN A 43 -11.91 4.17 1.04
CA GLN A 43 -10.59 3.62 1.36
C GLN A 43 -9.46 4.46 0.74
N ALA A 44 -9.60 4.88 -0.52
CA ALA A 44 -8.62 5.75 -1.17
C ALA A 44 -8.50 7.11 -0.45
N GLN A 45 -9.62 7.72 -0.08
CA GLN A 45 -9.64 9.00 0.64
C GLN A 45 -8.92 8.91 1.99
N GLU A 46 -9.18 7.86 2.78
CA GLU A 46 -8.53 7.68 4.08
C GLU A 46 -7.03 7.39 3.93
N LEU A 47 -6.62 6.58 2.96
CA LEU A 47 -5.20 6.34 2.68
C LEU A 47 -4.47 7.62 2.26
N ILE A 48 -5.09 8.46 1.43
CA ILE A 48 -4.53 9.77 1.04
C ILE A 48 -4.35 10.66 2.27
N LYS A 49 -5.35 10.73 3.16
CA LYS A 49 -5.23 11.50 4.40
C LYS A 49 -4.07 10.99 5.26
N GLN A 50 -3.95 9.68 5.45
CA GLN A 50 -2.87 9.09 6.25
C GLN A 50 -1.46 9.29 5.67
N LEU A 51 -1.34 9.44 4.35
CA LEU A 51 -0.05 9.58 3.67
C LEU A 51 0.42 11.03 3.56
N PHE A 52 -0.49 11.99 3.53
CA PHE A 52 -0.20 13.38 3.18
C PHE A 52 -0.70 14.42 4.20
N HIS A 53 -1.30 14.01 5.32
CA HIS A 53 -1.63 14.85 6.47
C HIS A 53 -1.03 14.27 7.75
#